data_AF-A0A356R2Y2-F1
#
_entry.id   AF-A0A356R2Y2-F1
#
_cell.length_a   1.000
_cell.length_b   1.000
_cell.length_c   1.000
_cell.angle_alpha   90.00
_cell.angle_beta   90.00
_cell.angle_gamma   90.00
#
_symmetry.space_group_name_H-M   'P 1'
#
loop_
_entity.id
_entity.type
_entity.pdbx_description
1 polymer ?
#
loop_
_entity_poly.entity_id
_entity_poly.type
_entity_poly.pdbx_seq_one_letter_code
_entity_poly.pdbx_strand_id
1 'polypeptide(L)' 'MKRKRQLHDGIAGALISAGVALGYYVNPLWLLLPGILGVTLLQSGFTGFCPVYFILDRTCPEE' A
#
# COMPACT_ATOMS: atom_id res chain seq x y z
N MET A 1 16.66 5.76 -4.81
CA MET A 1 16.28 5.83 -3.37
C MET A 1 15.12 6.79 -3.04
N LYS A 2 15.23 8.12 -3.28
CA LYS A 2 14.12 9.07 -2.98
C LYS A 2 12.86 8.79 -3.82
N ARG A 3 13.02 8.47 -5.12
CA ARG A 3 11.89 8.14 -6.03
C ARG A 3 11.16 6.85 -5.66
N LYS A 4 11.88 5.77 -5.32
CA LYS A 4 11.27 4.50 -4.89
C LYS A 4 10.34 4.67 -3.67
N ARG A 5 10.75 5.45 -2.66
CA ARG A 5 9.90 5.74 -1.49
C ARG A 5 8.66 6.57 -1.85
N GLN A 6 8.83 7.62 -2.66
CA GLN A 6 7.68 8.46 -3.07
C GLN A 6 6.65 7.68 -3.88
N LEU A 7 7.09 6.76 -4.74
CA LEU A 7 6.20 5.90 -5.52
C LEU A 7 5.49 4.87 -4.63
N HIS A 8 6.20 4.29 -3.65
CA HIS A 8 5.60 3.42 -2.64
C HIS A 8 4.48 4.14 -1.87
N ASP A 9 4.76 5.31 -1.30
CA ASP A 9 3.81 6.03 -0.46
C ASP A 9 2.57 6.46 -1.28
N GLY A 10 2.77 6.84 -2.55
CA GLY A 10 1.69 7.16 -3.49
C GLY A 10 0.81 5.95 -3.84
N ILE A 11 1.41 4.79 -4.12
CA ILE A 11 0.67 3.56 -4.43
C ILE A 11 -0.11 3.08 -3.19
N ALA A 12 0.54 3.08 -2.02
CA ALA A 12 -0.09 2.68 -0.77
C ALA A 12 -1.29 3.58 -0.42
N GLY A 13 -1.11 4.90 -0.53
CA GLY A 13 -2.18 5.87 -0.32
C GLY A 13 -3.34 5.69 -1.30
N ALA A 14 -3.05 5.53 -2.59
CA ALA A 14 -4.09 5.33 -3.61
C ALA A 14 -4.91 4.05 -3.37
N LEU A 15 -4.25 2.94 -3.01
CA LEU A 15 -4.92 1.67 -2.73
C LEU A 15 -5.86 1.77 -1.52
N ILE A 16 -5.40 2.44 -0.45
CA ILE A 16 -6.21 2.65 0.76
C ILE A 16 -7.40 3.56 0.45
N SER A 17 -7.18 4.70 -0.21
CA SER A 17 -8.26 5.63 -0.59
C SER A 17 -9.29 4.97 -1.50
N ALA A 18 -8.86 4.18 -2.49
CA ALA A 18 -9.76 3.43 -3.35
C ALA A 18 -10.56 2.37 -2.58
N GLY A 19 -9.91 1.64 -1.66
CA GLY A 19 -10.57 0.65 -0.81
C GLY A 19 -11.61 1.27 0.12
N VAL A 20 -11.31 2.42 0.72
CA VAL A 20 -12.25 3.19 1.56
C VAL A 20 -13.41 3.72 0.73
N ALA A 21 -13.14 4.28 -0.46
CA ALA A 21 -14.18 4.76 -1.34
C ALA A 21 -15.15 3.63 -1.73
N LEU A 22 -14.64 2.46 -2.13
CA LEU A 22 -15.53 1.33 -2.44
C LEU A 22 -16.25 0.76 -1.20
N GLY A 23 -15.61 0.78 -0.03
CA GLY A 23 -16.25 0.47 1.25
C GLY A 23 -17.45 1.36 1.56
N TYR A 24 -17.36 2.63 1.19
CA TYR A 24 -18.43 3.60 1.37
C TYR A 24 -19.54 3.48 0.31
N TYR A 25 -19.17 3.30 -0.97
CA TYR A 25 -20.13 3.32 -2.08
C TYR A 25 -20.79 1.97 -2.41
N VAL A 26 -20.12 0.84 -2.15
CA VAL A 26 -20.60 -0.49 -2.57
C VAL A 26 -21.06 -1.31 -1.38
N ASN A 27 -20.18 -1.58 -0.42
CA ASN A 27 -20.50 -2.39 0.75
C ASN A 27 -19.46 -2.19 1.86
N PRO A 28 -19.84 -1.99 3.13
CA PRO A 28 -18.90 -1.85 4.23
C PRO A 28 -17.92 -3.03 4.40
N LEU A 29 -18.24 -4.22 3.88
CA LEU A 29 -17.30 -5.34 3.86
C LEU A 29 -15.99 -5.02 3.11
N TRP A 30 -16.00 -4.05 2.20
CA TRP A 30 -14.80 -3.59 1.49
C TRP A 30 -13.82 -2.82 2.39
N LEU A 31 -14.19 -2.40 3.61
CA LEU A 31 -13.26 -1.81 4.58
C LEU A 31 -12.24 -2.80 5.13
N LEU A 32 -12.48 -4.11 4.98
CA LEU A 32 -11.49 -5.14 5.30
C LEU A 32 -10.24 -5.04 4.42
N LEU A 33 -10.37 -4.62 3.16
CA LEU A 33 -9.23 -4.40 2.26
C LEU A 33 -8.25 -3.33 2.78
N PRO A 34 -8.65 -2.05 2.97
CA PRO A 34 -7.77 -1.03 3.53
C PRO A 34 -7.36 -1.36 4.97
N GLY A 35 -8.18 -2.10 5.74
CA GLY A 35 -7.82 -2.58 7.06
C GLY A 35 -6.62 -3.54 7.06
N ILE A 36 -6.67 -4.61 6.25
CA ILE A 36 -5.59 -5.59 6.12
C ILE A 36 -4.33 -4.95 5.53
N LEU A 37 -4.49 -4.08 4.52
CA LEU A 37 -3.38 -3.32 3.95
C LEU A 37 -2.75 -2.38 4.98
N GLY A 38 -3.56 -1.70 5.80
CA GLY A 38 -3.09 -0.84 6.88
C GLY A 38 -2.31 -1.60 7.94
N VAL A 39 -2.80 -2.77 8.37
CA VAL A 39 -2.06 -3.64 9.31
C VAL A 39 -0.72 -4.08 8.71
N THR A 40 -0.69 -4.43 7.43
CA THR A 40 0.53 -4.84 6.73
C THR A 40 1.54 -3.68 6.61
N LEU A 41 1.07 -2.47 6.31
CA LEU A 41 1.90 -1.25 6.28
C LEU A 41 2.46 -0.92 7.66
N LEU A 42 1.63 -1.03 8.70
CA LEU A 42 2.03 -0.82 10.08
C LEU A 42 3.08 -1.85 10.49
N GLN A 43 2.87 -3.13 10.17
CA GLN A 43 3.84 -4.19 10.40
C GLN A 43 5.14 -3.99 9.61
N SER A 44 5.07 -3.46 8.38
CA SER A 44 6.27 -3.07 7.63
C SER A 44 7.07 -1.95 8.30
N GLY A 45 6.42 -1.05 9.03
CA GLY A 45 7.12 -0.03 9.81
C GLY A 45 7.99 -0.62 10.93
N PHE A 46 7.58 -1.76 11.49
CA PHE A 46 8.30 -2.46 12.56
C PHE A 46 9.28 -3.53 12.04
N THR A 47 8.91 -4.30 11.01
CA THR A 47 9.69 -5.45 10.51
C THR A 47 10.45 -5.14 9.22
N GLY A 48 10.16 -4.01 8.54
CA GLY A 48 10.79 -3.63 7.28
C GLY A 48 10.33 -4.44 6.06
N PHE A 49 9.34 -5.32 6.22
CA PHE A 49 8.88 -6.24 5.18
C PHE A 49 7.61 -5.70 4.51
N CYS A 50 7.76 -4.92 3.43
CA CYS A 50 6.63 -4.50 2.60
C CYS A 50 6.65 -5.23 1.25
N PRO A 51 5.62 -6.04 0.90
CA PRO A 51 5.57 -6.71 -0.40
C PRO A 51 5.57 -5.73 -1.57
N VAL A 52 5.00 -4.52 -1.40
CA VAL A 52 5.02 -3.45 -2.40
C VAL A 52 6.45 -2.99 -2.70
N TYR A 53 7.31 -2.91 -1.68
CA TYR A 53 8.71 -2.54 -1.86
C TYR A 53 9.46 -3.62 -2.66
N PHE A 54 9.17 -4.90 -2.40
CA PHE A 54 9.72 -6.03 -3.14
C PHE A 54 9.31 -6.05 -4.61
N ILE A 55 8.05 -5.71 -4.89
CA ILE A 55 7.53 -5.61 -6.26
C ILE A 55 8.18 -4.43 -6.99
N LEU A 56 8.23 -3.25 -6.35
CA LEU A 56 8.88 -2.06 -6.90
C LEU A 56 10.38 -2.23 -7.12
N ASP A 57 11.05 -2.99 -6.26
CA ASP A 57 12.46 -3.33 -6.43
C ASP A 57 12.71 -4.20 -7.67
N ARG A 58 11.75 -5.08 -7.98
CA ARG A 58 11.79 -5.97 -9.15
C ARG A 58 11.38 -5.31 -10.46
N THR A 59 10.47 -4.34 -10.46
CA THR A 59 9.89 -3.76 -11.69
C THR A 59 10.55 -2.47 -12.16
N CYS A 60 11.21 -1.73 -11.27
CA CYS A 60 11.94 -0.51 -11.66
C CYS A 60 13.46 -0.66 -11.39
N PRO A 61 14.31 -0.66 -12.44
CA PRO A 61 15.75 -0.48 -12.24
C PRO A 61 16.00 0.90 -11.60
N GLU A 62 16.75 0.91 -10.48
CA GLU A 62 17.26 2.15 -9.87
C GLU A 62 18.43 2.66 -10.71
N GLU A 63 18.11 3.45 -11.74
CA GLU A 63 19.05 4.39 -12.37
C GLU A 63 19.33 5.61 -11.48
#